data_AF-A0A662K9C5-F1
#
_entry.id   AF-A0A662K9C5-F1
#
_cell.length_a   1.000
_cell.length_b   1.000
_cell.length_c   1.000
_cell.angle_alpha   90.00
_cell.angle_beta   90.00
_cell.angle_gamma   90.00
#
_symmetry.space_group_name_H-M   'P 1'
#
loop_
_entity.id
_entity.type
_entity.pdbx_description
1 polymer ?
#
loop_
_entity_poly.entity_id
_entity_poly.type
_entity_poly.pdbx_seq_one_letter_code
_entity_poly.pdbx_strand_id
1 'polypeptide(L)'
;MELEDAAKSLAELKKYLEDKVAALSAEVENLKALIKLVDDALAKVSFKPASTIEAPREVAQAPQPMPIRGLETETLITSSPRTGGKLLGKMYIAEKYVRIVPSPEIEYNINIPPFRQFFIEKVLEEM
;
A
#
# COMPACT_ATOMS: atom_id res chain seq x y z
N MET A 1 4.23 39.29 -45.02
CA MET A 1 3.87 39.77 -43.67
C MET A 1 3.28 38.63 -42.86
N GLU A 2 2.08 38.11 -43.17
CA GLU A 2 1.42 37.00 -42.45
C GLU A 2 2.30 35.76 -42.15
N LEU A 3 3.11 35.30 -43.10
CA LEU A 3 3.99 34.13 -42.91
C LEU A 3 5.17 34.38 -41.96
N GLU A 4 5.70 35.61 -41.90
CA GLU A 4 6.79 35.96 -40.99
C GLU A 4 6.28 36.12 -39.56
N ASP A 5 5.07 36.65 -39.38
CA ASP A 5 4.45 36.80 -38.07
C ASP A 5 4.03 35.44 -37.48
N ALA A 6 3.56 34.52 -38.33
CA ALA A 6 3.33 33.12 -37.94
C ALA A 6 4.62 32.40 -37.52
N ALA A 7 5.72 32.62 -38.25
CA ALA A 7 7.02 32.03 -37.91
C ALA A 7 7.57 32.56 -36.58
N LYS A 8 7.43 33.85 -36.30
CA LYS A 8 7.81 34.45 -35.01
C LYS A 8 6.99 33.88 -33.85
N SER A 9 5.68 33.80 -34.02
CA SER A 9 4.77 33.24 -33.00
C SER A 9 5.11 31.78 -32.68
N LEU A 10 5.43 30.98 -33.70
CA LEU A 10 5.86 29.59 -33.52
C LEU A 10 7.21 29.49 -32.80
N ALA A 11 8.16 30.37 -33.10
CA ALA A 11 9.46 30.41 -32.43
C ALA A 11 9.33 30.76 -30.94
N GLU A 12 8.48 31.74 -30.61
CA GLU A 12 8.18 32.13 -29.22
C GLU A 12 7.49 30.98 -28.46
N LEU A 13 6.51 30.33 -29.10
CA LEU A 13 5.82 29.19 -28.49
C LEU A 13 6.78 28.02 -28.25
N LYS A 14 7.65 27.71 -29.21
CA LYS A 14 8.67 26.67 -29.07
C LYS A 14 9.59 26.96 -27.89
N LYS A 15 10.07 28.21 -27.76
CA LYS A 15 10.91 28.64 -26.64
C LYS A 15 10.18 28.49 -25.30
N TYR A 16 8.94 28.94 -25.20
CA TYR A 16 8.13 28.78 -23.99
C TYR A 16 7.97 27.30 -23.59
N LEU A 17 7.72 26.43 -24.56
CA LEU A 17 7.60 24.99 -24.30
C LEU A 17 8.93 24.39 -23.86
N GLU A 18 10.05 24.78 -24.47
CA GLU A 18 11.40 24.33 -24.08
C GLU A 18 11.75 24.76 -22.65
N ASP A 19 11.47 26.02 -22.28
CA ASP A 19 11.69 26.53 -20.93
C ASP A 19 10.83 25.76 -19.90
N LYS A 20 9.59 25.45 -20.24
CA LYS A 20 8.69 24.68 -19.37
C LYS A 20 9.15 23.23 -19.21
N VAL A 21 9.62 22.60 -20.27
CA VAL A 21 10.22 21.26 -20.23
C VAL A 21 11.46 21.24 -19.35
N ALA A 22 12.33 22.25 -19.48
CA ALA A 22 13.53 22.38 -18.66
C ALA A 22 13.18 22.52 -17.17
N ALA A 23 12.24 23.39 -16.83
CA ALA A 23 11.80 23.58 -15.44
C ALA A 23 11.22 22.29 -14.83
N LEU A 24 10.32 21.61 -15.55
CA LEU A 24 9.74 20.35 -15.08
C LEU A 24 10.78 19.23 -14.95
N SER A 25 11.76 19.18 -15.85
CA SER A 25 12.84 18.19 -15.77
C SER A 25 13.70 18.38 -14.51
N ALA A 26 14.01 19.63 -14.14
CA ALA A 26 14.73 19.94 -12.91
C ALA A 26 13.91 19.59 -11.66
N GLU A 27 12.59 19.83 -11.68
CA GLU A 27 11.70 19.42 -10.58
C GLU A 27 11.67 17.90 -10.41
N VAL A 28 11.59 17.15 -11.52
CA VAL A 28 11.64 15.68 -11.50
C VAL A 28 12.98 15.17 -10.95
N GLU A 29 14.10 15.80 -11.31
CA GLU A 29 15.41 15.44 -10.76
C GLU A 29 15.48 15.67 -9.24
N ASN A 30 14.96 16.80 -8.75
CA ASN A 30 14.89 17.09 -7.32
C ASN A 30 14.02 16.06 -6.58
N LEU A 31 12.84 15.74 -7.10
CA LEU A 31 11.95 14.74 -6.51
C LEU A 31 12.62 13.36 -6.46
N LYS A 32 13.33 12.96 -7.52
CA LYS A 32 14.11 11.72 -7.54
C LYS A 32 15.20 11.70 -6.46
N ALA A 33 15.88 12.83 -6.24
CA ALA A 33 16.88 12.94 -5.17
C ALA A 33 16.24 12.79 -3.78
N LEU A 34 15.08 13.40 -3.55
CA LEU A 34 14.33 13.25 -2.30
C LEU A 34 13.88 11.81 -2.06
N ILE A 35 13.41 11.12 -3.10
CA ILE A 35 13.03 9.70 -3.01
C ILE A 35 14.23 8.85 -2.57
N LYS A 36 15.42 9.06 -3.15
CA LYS A 36 16.64 8.34 -2.74
C LYS A 36 16.99 8.57 -1.27
N LEU A 37 16.85 9.80 -0.77
CA LEU A 37 17.08 10.10 0.64
C LEU A 37 16.09 9.36 1.55
N VAL A 38 14.83 9.26 1.12
CA VAL A 38 13.80 8.49 1.84
C VAL A 38 14.15 6.99 1.83
N ASP A 39 14.56 6.44 0.69
CA ASP A 39 14.98 5.03 0.58
C ASP A 39 16.18 4.72 1.48
N ASP A 40 17.17 5.60 1.54
CA ASP A 40 18.33 5.46 2.43
C ASP A 40 17.92 5.50 3.91
N ALA A 41 16.97 6.37 4.27
CA ALA A 41 16.41 6.44 5.62
C ALA A 41 15.60 5.19 5.96
N LEU A 42 14.76 4.72 5.04
CA LEU A 42 13.98 3.49 5.19
C LEU A 42 14.88 2.27 5.30
N ALA A 43 15.97 2.20 4.53
CA ALA A 43 16.95 1.13 4.65
C ALA A 43 17.49 1.08 6.08
N LYS A 44 17.96 2.20 6.64
CA LYS A 44 18.49 2.27 8.01
C LYS A 44 17.47 1.83 9.07
N VAL A 45 16.18 2.14 8.90
CA VAL A 45 15.11 1.74 9.83
C VAL A 45 14.67 0.29 9.61
N SER A 46 14.74 -0.19 8.37
CA SER A 46 14.29 -1.53 7.95
C SER A 46 15.36 -2.62 8.14
N PHE A 47 16.63 -2.25 8.30
CA PHE A 47 17.69 -3.18 8.68
C PHE A 47 17.50 -3.69 10.12
N LYS A 48 16.66 -4.72 10.28
CA LYS A 48 16.75 -5.64 11.41
C LYS A 48 18.07 -6.43 11.24
N PRO A 49 19.03 -6.39 12.19
CA PRO A 49 20.26 -7.14 12.10
C PRO A 49 19.98 -8.64 11.95
N ALA A 50 20.70 -9.29 11.02
CA ALA A 50 20.52 -10.70 10.66
C ALA A 50 20.77 -11.70 11.80
N SER A 51 21.25 -11.24 12.96
CA SER A 51 21.39 -12.05 14.18
C SER A 51 20.04 -12.53 14.75
N THR A 52 18.92 -11.99 14.28
CA THR A 52 17.57 -12.44 14.68
C THR A 52 16.90 -13.35 13.63
N ILE A 53 17.60 -13.69 12.54
CA ILE A 53 17.08 -14.57 11.49
C ILE A 53 17.75 -15.94 11.65
N GLU A 54 17.13 -16.79 12.47
CA GLU A 54 17.29 -18.23 12.27
C GLU A 54 16.68 -18.56 10.89
N ALA A 55 17.52 -19.11 10.02
CA ALA A 55 17.17 -19.51 8.66
C ALA A 55 16.35 -20.83 8.67
N PRO A 56 15.91 -21.35 7.52
CA PRO A 56 14.65 -21.01 6.84
C PRO A 56 13.74 -22.23 6.63
N ARG A 57 12.43 -22.02 6.39
CA ARG A 57 11.59 -23.01 5.70
C ARG A 57 10.99 -22.41 4.43
N GLU A 58 11.34 -23.06 3.33
CA GLU A 58 10.83 -22.87 1.98
C GLU A 58 9.30 -22.87 1.95
N VAL A 59 8.70 -21.91 1.23
CA VAL A 59 7.84 -22.19 0.07
C VAL A 59 7.64 -20.90 -0.72
N ALA A 60 7.87 -21.03 -2.03
CA ALA A 60 7.70 -20.00 -3.03
C ALA A 60 6.21 -19.61 -3.23
N GLN A 61 5.93 -18.31 -3.32
CA GLN A 61 5.21 -17.66 -4.42
C GLN A 61 4.94 -16.17 -4.07
N ALA A 62 5.48 -15.28 -4.89
CA ALA A 62 5.07 -13.88 -5.03
C ALA A 62 4.20 -13.78 -6.31
N PRO A 63 3.33 -12.76 -6.53
CA PRO A 63 3.55 -11.38 -6.07
C PRO A 63 2.28 -10.59 -5.66
N GLN A 64 2.35 -9.78 -4.59
CA GLN A 64 1.74 -8.43 -4.57
C GLN A 64 2.54 -7.50 -3.64
N PRO A 65 2.77 -6.23 -4.03
CA PRO A 65 3.49 -5.26 -3.24
C PRO A 65 2.57 -4.73 -2.13
N MET A 66 2.82 -5.12 -0.87
CA MET A 66 2.18 -4.41 0.24
C MET A 66 3.06 -3.23 0.66
N PRO A 67 2.50 -2.01 0.73
CA PRO A 67 3.21 -0.88 1.34
C PRO A 67 3.43 -1.18 2.82
N ILE A 68 4.70 -1.14 3.23
CA ILE A 68 5.12 -1.17 4.62
C ILE A 68 4.39 -0.05 5.37
N ARG A 69 3.58 -0.39 6.38
CA ARG A 69 3.05 0.59 7.34
C ARG A 69 3.23 0.03 8.75
N GLY A 70 3.69 0.92 9.64
CA GLY A 70 4.43 0.61 10.86
C GLY A 70 3.69 -0.21 11.92
N LEU A 71 4.47 -0.74 12.87
CA LEU A 71 4.05 -1.34 14.15
C LEU A 71 2.64 -1.94 14.14
N GLU A 72 2.37 -2.85 13.21
CA GLU A 72 1.11 -3.60 13.21
C GLU A 72 1.23 -4.70 14.28
N THR A 73 0.34 -4.70 15.28
CA THR A 73 0.23 -5.84 16.19
C THR A 73 -0.58 -6.93 15.49
N GLU A 74 0.06 -8.07 15.21
CA GLU A 74 -0.59 -9.26 14.65
C GLU A 74 -1.37 -9.98 15.76
N THR A 75 -2.68 -10.14 15.55
CA THR A 75 -3.56 -10.92 16.41
C THR A 75 -4.21 -12.03 15.58
N LEU A 76 -4.14 -13.26 16.06
CA LEU A 76 -4.83 -14.39 15.45
C LEU A 76 -6.31 -14.35 15.80
N ILE A 77 -7.18 -14.47 14.80
CA ILE A 77 -8.63 -14.60 14.99
C ILE A 77 -8.94 -16.09 15.00
N THR A 78 -9.39 -16.62 16.14
CA THR A 78 -9.82 -18.03 16.27
C THR A 78 -11.31 -18.11 16.58
N SER A 79 -11.97 -19.17 16.12
CA SER A 79 -13.35 -19.46 16.50
C SER A 79 -13.46 -19.80 17.99
N SER A 80 -14.68 -19.73 18.53
CA SER A 80 -14.93 -20.10 19.93
C SER A 80 -14.39 -21.50 20.23
N PRO A 81 -13.84 -21.74 21.45
CA PRO A 81 -13.37 -23.07 21.86
C PRO A 81 -14.43 -24.16 21.69
N ARG A 82 -15.73 -23.80 21.80
CA ARG A 82 -16.86 -24.72 21.60
C ARG A 82 -17.02 -25.22 20.16
N THR A 83 -16.49 -24.47 19.20
CA THR A 83 -16.57 -24.77 17.75
C THR A 83 -15.24 -25.31 17.22
N GLY A 84 -14.34 -25.73 18.10
CA GLY A 84 -13.07 -26.38 17.75
C GLY A 84 -11.89 -25.44 17.51
N GLY A 85 -11.98 -24.16 17.90
CA GLY A 85 -10.82 -23.25 17.93
C GLY A 85 -10.13 -23.03 16.59
N LYS A 86 -10.87 -23.11 15.48
CA LYS A 86 -10.33 -23.00 14.12
C LYS A 86 -9.76 -21.60 13.87
N LEU A 87 -8.62 -21.51 13.21
CA LEU A 87 -8.01 -20.24 12.81
C LEU A 87 -8.82 -19.60 11.68
N LEU A 88 -9.53 -18.51 12.01
CA LEU A 88 -10.36 -17.76 11.09
C LEU A 88 -9.52 -16.80 10.23
N GLY A 89 -8.44 -16.23 10.77
CA GLY A 89 -7.58 -15.35 10.01
C GLY A 89 -6.63 -14.56 10.89
N LYS A 90 -6.07 -13.50 10.31
CA LYS A 90 -5.11 -12.61 10.95
C LYS A 90 -5.66 -11.20 10.98
N MET A 91 -5.49 -10.52 12.10
CA MET A 91 -5.79 -9.10 12.25
C MET A 91 -4.50 -8.34 12.49
N TYR A 92 -4.33 -7.25 11.78
CA TYR A 92 -3.21 -6.33 11.91
C TYR A 92 -3.77 -5.01 12.42
N ILE A 93 -3.41 -4.64 13.64
CA ILE A 93 -3.86 -3.39 14.27
C ILE A 93 -2.73 -2.36 14.16
N ALA A 94 -2.99 -1.24 13.49
CA ALA A 94 -2.12 -0.07 13.43
C ALA A 94 -2.80 1.13 14.13
N GLU A 95 -2.05 2.21 14.37
CA GLU A 95 -2.55 3.40 15.07
C GLU A 95 -3.81 4.03 14.42
N LYS A 96 -3.93 3.93 13.09
CA LYS A 96 -4.98 4.61 12.32
C LYS A 96 -5.89 3.68 11.53
N TYR A 97 -5.61 2.39 11.52
CA TYR A 97 -6.41 1.42 10.76
C TYR A 97 -6.29 0.01 11.33
N VAL A 98 -7.28 -0.81 11.03
CA VAL A 98 -7.28 -2.25 11.30
C VAL A 98 -7.41 -2.98 9.97
N ARG A 99 -6.55 -3.97 9.72
CA ARG A 99 -6.58 -4.81 8.53
C ARG A 99 -6.85 -6.25 8.94
N ILE A 100 -7.94 -6.81 8.43
CA ILE A 100 -8.33 -8.21 8.68
C ILE A 100 -8.07 -9.00 7.40
N VAL A 101 -7.27 -10.06 7.51
CA VAL A 101 -6.94 -10.99 6.44
C VAL A 101 -7.56 -12.35 6.79
N PRO A 102 -8.64 -12.75 6.11
CA PRO A 102 -9.25 -14.06 6.31
C PRO A 102 -8.27 -15.20 5.97
N SER A 103 -8.37 -16.32 6.70
CA SER A 103 -7.59 -17.52 6.41
C SER A 103 -7.99 -18.08 5.04
N PRO A 104 -7.02 -18.41 4.15
CA PRO A 104 -7.31 -18.96 2.83
C PRO A 104 -7.95 -20.34 2.88
N GLU A 105 -7.88 -21.03 4.02
CA GLU A 105 -8.48 -22.35 4.23
C GLU A 105 -9.98 -22.30 4.55
N ILE A 106 -10.56 -21.11 4.70
CA ILE A 106 -11.96 -20.93 5.10
C ILE A 106 -12.72 -20.19 4.00
N GLU A 107 -13.77 -20.84 3.49
CA GLU A 107 -14.76 -20.20 2.62
C GLU A 107 -15.75 -19.41 3.48
N TYR A 108 -15.69 -18.08 3.36
CA TYR A 108 -16.63 -17.17 4.02
C TYR A 108 -17.84 -16.96 3.13
N ASN A 109 -19.00 -17.45 3.57
CA ASN A 109 -20.26 -17.20 2.89
C ASN A 109 -21.08 -16.15 3.65
N ILE A 110 -21.21 -14.98 3.03
CA ILE A 110 -21.90 -13.80 3.58
C ILE A 110 -23.43 -13.95 3.65
N ASN A 111 -24.00 -14.97 2.99
CA ASN A 111 -25.44 -15.22 2.92
C ASN A 111 -25.93 -16.15 4.05
N ILE A 112 -25.04 -16.58 4.95
CA ILE A 112 -25.42 -17.48 6.05
C ILE A 112 -25.89 -16.63 7.26
N PRO A 113 -27.11 -16.85 7.78
CA PRO A 113 -27.50 -16.29 9.07
C PRO A 113 -26.56 -16.79 10.18
N PRO A 114 -26.14 -15.95 11.15
CA PRO A 114 -26.58 -14.59 11.44
C PRO A 114 -25.70 -13.50 10.80
N PHE A 115 -24.80 -13.82 9.87
CA PHE A 115 -23.76 -12.89 9.40
C PHE A 115 -24.35 -11.57 8.86
N ARG A 116 -25.34 -11.65 7.97
CA ARG A 116 -26.00 -10.47 7.41
C ARG A 116 -26.73 -9.64 8.46
N GLN A 117 -27.59 -10.29 9.25
CA GLN A 117 -28.41 -9.63 10.28
C GLN A 117 -27.56 -8.99 11.37
N PHE A 118 -26.45 -9.62 11.75
CA PHE A 118 -25.59 -9.12 12.83
C PHE A 118 -24.53 -8.15 12.31
N PHE A 119 -23.73 -8.53 11.33
CA PHE A 119 -22.59 -7.72 10.92
C PHE A 119 -23.00 -6.56 10.01
N ILE A 120 -23.88 -6.80 9.03
CA ILE A 120 -24.26 -5.76 8.08
C ILE A 120 -25.30 -4.83 8.72
N GLU A 121 -26.45 -5.39 9.08
CA GLU A 121 -27.60 -4.59 9.54
C GLU A 121 -27.36 -3.95 10.92
N LYS A 122 -26.71 -4.65 11.86
CA LYS A 122 -26.52 -4.18 13.24
C LYS A 122 -25.19 -3.51 13.55
N VAL A 123 -24.10 -3.87 12.88
CA VAL A 123 -22.77 -3.32 13.22
C VAL A 123 -22.33 -2.24 12.25
N LEU A 124 -22.58 -2.40 10.94
CA LEU A 124 -22.11 -1.46 9.92
C LEU A 124 -23.14 -0.37 9.58
N GLU A 125 -24.43 -0.72 9.51
CA GLU A 125 -25.50 0.23 9.17
C GLU A 125 -26.05 0.99 10.40
N GLU A 126 -25.87 0.46 11.61
CA GLU A 126 -26.34 1.09 12.85
C GLU A 126 -25.35 2.14 13.42
N MET A 127 -24.18 2.33 12.77
CA MET A 127 -23.14 3.33 13.11
C MET A 127 -23.37 4.71 12.49
#